data_AF-A0A851W089-F1
#
_entry.id   AF-A0A851W089-F1
#
_cell.length_a   1.000
_cell.length_b   1.000
_cell.length_c   1.000
_cell.angle_alpha   90.00
_cell.angle_beta   90.00
_cell.angle_gamma   90.00
#
_symmetry.space_group_name_H-M   'P 1'
#
loop_
_entity.id
_entity.type
_entity.pdbx_description
1 polymer ?
#
loop_
_entity_poly.entity_id
_entity_poly.type
_entity_poly.pdbx_seq_one_letter_code
_entity_poly.pdbx_strand_id
1 'polypeptide(L)'
;VRTAQSPVSPAMASALRVSPAERGCRFHTALRKKAAANIFESISEAALQKLFRNSGDKKAEERAKIILATDQDMEEKTRALMALKQRRKDKLLQFLTFRKYSIKVH
;
A
#
# COMPACT_ATOMS: atom_id res chain seq x y z
N VAL A 1 -0.41 13.59 -68.68
CA VAL A 1 0.22 13.67 -67.34
C VAL A 1 -0.84 14.09 -66.33
N ARG A 2 -1.01 13.24 -65.30
CA ARG A 2 -1.65 13.44 -63.97
C ARG A 2 -3.19 13.48 -63.84
N THR A 3 -3.64 12.44 -63.15
CA THR A 3 -4.95 12.13 -62.59
C THR A 3 -5.32 12.99 -61.37
N ALA A 4 -6.64 13.04 -61.12
CA ALA A 4 -7.35 13.69 -60.02
C ALA A 4 -6.80 13.43 -58.61
N GLN A 5 -6.94 14.42 -57.71
CA GLN A 5 -7.11 14.22 -56.27
C GLN A 5 -8.00 15.32 -55.67
N SER A 6 -9.16 14.92 -55.16
CA SER A 6 -9.97 15.65 -54.19
C SER A 6 -9.20 15.82 -52.87
N PRO A 7 -9.28 16.96 -52.17
CA PRO A 7 -8.75 17.05 -50.83
C PRO A 7 -9.65 16.23 -49.88
N VAL A 8 -9.16 15.04 -49.54
CA VAL A 8 -9.64 14.24 -48.41
C VAL A 8 -9.59 15.10 -47.15
N SER A 9 -10.77 15.32 -46.57
CA SER A 9 -10.91 15.87 -45.23
C SER A 9 -10.23 14.91 -44.25
N PRO A 10 -9.24 15.33 -43.43
CA PRO A 10 -8.72 14.46 -42.41
C PRO A 10 -9.73 14.43 -41.28
N ALA A 11 -10.67 13.49 -41.37
CA ALA A 11 -11.24 12.89 -40.17
C ALA A 11 -10.09 12.23 -39.41
N MET A 12 -9.41 12.99 -38.56
CA MET A 12 -8.65 12.43 -37.45
C MET A 12 -9.42 12.86 -36.22
N ALA A 13 -10.30 11.96 -35.77
CA ALA A 13 -10.82 11.96 -34.43
C ALA A 13 -9.64 12.17 -33.47
N SER A 14 -9.45 13.40 -33.00
CA SER A 14 -8.64 13.64 -31.83
C SER A 14 -9.44 13.05 -30.67
N ALA A 15 -9.32 11.74 -30.50
CA ALA A 15 -9.60 11.11 -29.23
C ALA A 15 -8.80 11.94 -28.23
N LEU A 16 -9.50 12.78 -27.47
CA LEU A 16 -8.92 13.70 -26.51
C LEU A 16 -8.07 12.82 -25.59
N ARG A 17 -6.75 12.79 -25.85
CA ARG A 17 -5.83 12.07 -24.98
C ARG A 17 -5.85 12.83 -23.68
N VAL A 18 -6.69 12.37 -22.76
CA VAL A 18 -6.72 12.84 -21.39
C VAL A 18 -5.69 12.03 -20.63
N SER A 19 -4.42 12.25 -20.97
CA SER A 19 -3.34 11.84 -20.08
C SER A 19 -3.19 12.93 -19.01
N PRO A 20 -3.07 12.58 -17.72
CA PRO A 20 -2.77 13.55 -16.67
C PRO A 20 -1.46 14.32 -16.91
N ALA A 21 -0.56 13.76 -17.73
CA ALA A 21 0.68 14.39 -18.17
C ALA A 21 0.45 15.57 -19.14
N GLU A 22 -0.52 15.46 -20.05
CA GLU A 22 -0.83 16.50 -21.03
C GLU A 22 -1.69 17.63 -20.46
N ARG A 23 -2.57 17.34 -19.48
CA ARG A 23 -3.49 18.34 -18.89
C ARG A 23 -2.98 18.99 -17.60
N GLY A 24 -1.84 18.54 -17.09
CA GLY A 24 -1.36 18.90 -15.76
C GLY A 24 -2.23 18.26 -14.67
N CYS A 25 -1.62 17.50 -13.78
CA CYS A 25 -2.35 16.84 -12.72
C CYS A 25 -2.68 17.84 -11.59
N ARG A 26 -3.72 18.65 -11.78
CA ARG A 26 -4.23 19.53 -10.72
C ARG A 26 -5.15 18.71 -9.82
N PHE A 27 -4.55 18.07 -8.82
CA PHE A 27 -5.34 17.46 -7.76
C PHE A 27 -6.08 18.57 -7.02
N HIS A 28 -7.42 18.51 -6.99
CA HIS A 28 -8.26 19.38 -6.17
C HIS A 28 -8.14 18.98 -4.70
N THR A 29 -6.94 19.07 -4.13
CA THR A 29 -6.63 18.74 -2.73
C THR A 29 -7.47 19.58 -1.76
N ALA A 30 -7.83 20.80 -2.14
CA ALA A 30 -8.69 21.70 -1.36
C ALA A 30 -10.12 21.15 -1.14
N LEU A 31 -10.63 20.30 -2.04
CA LEU A 31 -11.96 19.69 -1.94
C LEU A 31 -11.91 18.26 -1.37
N ARG A 32 -10.72 17.75 -1.07
CA ARG A 32 -10.57 16.39 -0.57
C ARG A 32 -11.13 16.32 0.85
N LYS A 33 -12.10 15.43 1.08
CA LYS A 33 -12.60 15.12 2.43
C LYS A 33 -11.42 14.77 3.34
N LYS A 34 -11.35 15.40 4.52
CA LYS A 34 -10.36 15.03 5.55
C LYS A 34 -10.55 13.55 5.90
N ALA A 35 -9.46 12.79 5.89
CA ALA A 35 -9.48 11.41 6.32
C ALA A 35 -9.83 11.35 7.81
N ALA A 36 -10.64 10.37 8.20
CA ALA A 36 -10.88 10.07 9.61
C ALA A 36 -9.57 9.58 10.26
N ALA A 37 -9.29 10.03 11.48
CA ALA A 37 -8.09 9.64 12.21
C ALA A 37 -8.06 8.13 12.52
N ASN A 38 -9.23 7.54 12.81
CA ASN A 38 -9.39 6.12 13.05
C ASN A 38 -10.53 5.54 12.18
N ILE A 39 -10.17 5.02 11.00
CA ILE A 39 -11.14 4.37 10.09
C ILE A 39 -11.69 3.03 10.61
N PHE A 40 -11.18 2.55 11.75
CA PHE A 40 -11.56 1.27 12.36
C PHE A 40 -12.26 1.44 13.71
N GLU A 41 -12.62 2.67 14.09
CA GLU A 41 -13.20 2.98 15.40
C GLU A 41 -14.46 2.15 15.73
N SER A 42 -15.32 1.93 14.73
CA SER A 42 -16.56 1.16 14.89
C SER A 42 -16.42 -0.34 14.60
N ILE A 43 -15.21 -0.82 14.29
CA ILE A 43 -14.99 -2.20 13.88
C ILE A 43 -14.55 -3.05 15.08
N SER A 44 -15.22 -4.18 15.29
CA SER A 44 -14.83 -5.15 16.31
C SER A 44 -13.45 -5.76 16.03
N GLU A 45 -12.75 -6.16 17.08
CA GLU A 45 -11.44 -6.82 16.95
C GLU A 45 -11.48 -8.04 16.04
N ALA A 46 -12.51 -8.89 16.19
CA ALA A 46 -12.67 -10.09 15.38
C ALA A 46 -12.83 -9.77 13.89
N ALA A 47 -13.61 -8.72 13.55
CA ALA A 47 -13.78 -8.28 12.17
C ALA A 47 -12.48 -7.69 11.61
N LEU A 48 -11.74 -6.92 12.41
CA LEU A 48 -10.46 -6.33 12.00
C LEU A 48 -9.38 -7.39 11.78
N GLN A 49 -9.28 -8.39 12.65
CA GLN A 49 -8.38 -9.53 12.47
C GLN A 49 -8.75 -10.34 11.23
N LYS A 50 -10.05 -10.62 11.00
CA LYS A 50 -10.53 -11.33 9.82
C LYS A 50 -10.18 -10.59 8.52
N LEU A 51 -10.30 -9.27 8.51
CA LEU A 51 -9.92 -8.44 7.37
C LEU A 51 -8.44 -8.64 7.00
N PHE A 52 -7.55 -8.55 7.99
CA PHE A 52 -6.11 -8.71 7.76
C PHE A 52 -5.70 -10.13 7.41
N ARG A 53 -6.39 -11.14 7.96
CA ARG A 53 -6.22 -12.54 7.55
C ARG A 53 -6.59 -12.75 6.09
N ASN A 54 -7.76 -12.26 5.69
CA ASN A 54 -8.27 -12.42 4.32
C ASN A 54 -7.41 -11.67 3.30
N SER A 55 -6.81 -10.53 3.67
CA SER A 55 -5.87 -9.81 2.80
C SER A 55 -4.46 -10.40 2.78
N GLY A 56 -4.16 -11.37 3.65
CA GLY A 56 -2.82 -11.92 3.83
C GLY A 56 -1.83 -10.98 4.54
N ASP A 57 -2.30 -9.85 5.08
CA ASP A 57 -1.45 -8.90 5.81
C ASP A 57 -1.24 -9.34 7.27
N LYS A 58 -0.37 -10.33 7.45
CA LYS A 58 0.05 -10.82 8.76
C LYS A 58 0.65 -9.72 9.65
N LYS A 59 1.23 -8.65 9.08
CA LYS A 59 1.83 -7.56 9.87
C LYS A 59 0.74 -6.68 10.47
N ALA A 60 -0.31 -6.40 9.70
CA ALA A 60 -1.45 -5.66 10.20
C ALA A 60 -2.25 -6.47 11.22
N GLU A 61 -2.40 -7.78 11.03
CA GLU A 61 -3.06 -8.67 12.00
C GLU A 61 -2.38 -8.62 13.38
N GLU A 62 -1.06 -8.82 13.45
CA GLU A 62 -0.34 -8.82 14.72
C GLU A 62 -0.36 -7.46 15.42
N ARG A 63 -0.35 -6.36 14.64
CA ARG A 63 -0.49 -5.01 15.20
C ARG A 63 -1.89 -4.78 15.77
N ALA A 64 -2.94 -5.28 15.11
CA ALA A 64 -4.31 -5.14 15.57
C ALA A 64 -4.50 -5.79 16.94
N LYS A 65 -3.95 -7.01 17.12
CA LYS A 65 -3.96 -7.73 18.41
C LYS A 65 -3.35 -6.90 19.54
N ILE A 66 -2.16 -6.31 19.30
CA ILE A 66 -1.47 -5.51 20.32
C ILE A 66 -2.24 -4.24 20.68
N ILE A 67 -2.79 -3.54 19.67
CA ILE A 67 -3.47 -2.25 19.88
C ILE A 67 -4.81 -2.44 20.58
N LEU A 68 -5.56 -3.48 20.21
CA LEU A 68 -6.91 -3.76 20.71
C LEU A 68 -6.94 -4.55 22.02
N ALA A 69 -5.81 -5.12 22.45
CA ALA A 69 -5.68 -5.72 23.78
C ALA A 69 -6.10 -4.71 24.87
N THR A 70 -7.26 -4.94 25.50
CA THR A 70 -7.91 -3.95 26.38
C THR A 70 -7.22 -3.87 27.74
N ASP A 71 -6.53 -4.94 28.14
CA ASP A 71 -5.91 -5.08 29.46
C ASP A 71 -4.49 -4.48 29.56
N GLN A 72 -3.92 -4.01 28.44
CA GLN A 72 -2.54 -3.51 28.41
C GLN A 72 -2.47 -1.99 28.53
N ASP A 73 -1.57 -1.52 29.38
CA ASP A 73 -1.23 -0.10 29.47
C ASP A 73 -0.63 0.41 28.15
N MET A 74 -0.80 1.71 27.89
CA MET A 74 -0.28 2.35 26.66
C MET A 74 1.24 2.17 26.50
N GLU A 75 1.97 2.11 27.61
CA GLU A 75 3.41 1.88 27.61
C GLU A 75 3.75 0.43 27.21
N GLU A 76 2.96 -0.55 27.67
CA GLU A 76 3.09 -1.95 27.29
C GLU A 76 2.80 -2.17 25.80
N LYS A 77 1.74 -1.55 25.29
CA LYS A 77 1.42 -1.57 23.86
C LYS A 77 2.57 -1.00 23.03
N THR A 78 3.16 0.10 23.48
CA THR A 78 4.31 0.73 22.80
C THR A 78 5.53 -0.19 22.81
N ARG A 79 5.84 -0.83 23.94
CA ARG A 79 6.91 -1.83 24.05
C ARG A 79 6.68 -3.02 23.11
N ALA A 80 5.47 -3.56 23.09
CA ALA A 80 5.10 -4.70 22.23
C ALA A 80 5.23 -4.35 20.73
N LEU A 81 4.80 -3.15 20.32
CA LEU A 81 4.97 -2.66 18.94
C LEU A 81 6.44 -2.51 18.55
N MET A 82 7.28 -2.00 19.47
CA MET A 82 8.73 -1.85 19.25
C MET A 82 9.42 -3.21 19.13
N ALA A 83 9.09 -4.17 20.00
CA ALA A 83 9.59 -5.55 19.92
C ALA A 83 9.19 -6.22 18.59
N LEU A 84 7.94 -6.02 18.15
CA LEU A 84 7.47 -6.54 16.86
C LEU A 84 8.21 -5.91 15.66
N LYS A 85 8.61 -4.63 15.75
CA LYS A 85 9.44 -3.97 14.73
C LYS A 85 10.87 -4.52 14.75
N GLN A 86 11.44 -4.73 15.93
CA GLN A 86 12.80 -5.24 16.10
C GLN A 86 12.94 -6.67 15.56
N ARG A 87 12.05 -7.59 15.97
CA ARG A 87 12.02 -8.98 15.49
C ARG A 87 12.00 -9.09 13.96
N ARG A 88 11.34 -8.16 13.27
CA ARG A 88 11.31 -8.11 11.80
C ARG A 88 12.65 -7.73 11.20
N LYS A 89 13.37 -6.79 11.80
CA LYS A 89 14.73 -6.42 11.38
C LYS A 89 15.67 -7.59 11.57
N ASP A 90 15.59 -8.27 12.71
CA ASP A 90 16.48 -9.39 13.03
C ASP A 90 16.26 -10.57 12.08
N LYS A 91 15.00 -10.89 11.74
CA LYS A 91 14.69 -11.91 10.70
C LYS A 91 15.27 -11.53 9.34
N LEU A 92 15.16 -10.27 8.93
CA LEU A 92 15.73 -9.81 7.67
C LEU A 92 17.26 -9.96 7.67
N LEU A 93 17.92 -9.55 8.76
CA LEU A 93 19.37 -9.72 8.93
C LEU A 93 19.76 -11.20 8.89
N GLN A 94 19.00 -12.07 9.56
CA GLN A 94 19.23 -13.51 9.55
C GLN A 94 19.17 -14.11 8.14
N PHE A 95 18.20 -13.73 7.30
CA PHE A 95 18.16 -14.16 5.90
C PHE A 95 19.36 -13.65 5.09
N LEU A 96 19.77 -12.39 5.32
CA LEU A 96 20.94 -11.81 4.64
C LEU A 96 22.25 -12.50 5.07
N THR A 97 22.37 -12.89 6.34
CA THR A 97 23.53 -13.65 6.83
C THR A 97 23.54 -15.06 6.27
N PHE A 98 22.39 -15.76 6.22
CA PHE A 98 22.35 -17.12 5.66
C PHE A 98 22.72 -17.16 4.17
N ARG A 99 22.41 -16.11 3.40
CA ARG A 99 22.88 -15.99 2.00
C ARG A 99 24.41 -15.97 1.89
N LYS A 100 25.13 -15.50 2.91
CA LYS A 100 26.61 -15.52 2.94
C LYS A 100 27.20 -16.89 3.24
N TYR A 101 26.44 -17.82 3.82
CA TYR A 101 26.91 -19.16 4.21
C TYR A 101 26.48 -20.29 3.25
N SER A 102 25.82 -19.98 2.13
CA SER A 102 25.11 -20.98 1.31
C SER A 102 25.93 -21.69 0.21
N ILE A 103 27.28 -21.63 0.18
CA ILE A 103 28.05 -22.39 -0.81
C ILE A 103 29.31 -22.99 -0.17
N LYS A 104 29.16 -24.20 0.35
CA LYS A 104 30.21 -25.22 0.29
C LYS A 104 29.55 -26.52 -0.15
N VAL A 105 29.57 -26.74 -1.46
CA VAL A 105 29.28 -28.03 -2.08
C VAL A 105 30.59 -28.81 -2.01
N HIS A 106 30.60 -29.94 -1.30
CA HIS A 106 31.67 -30.93 -1.36
C HIS A 106 31.34 -31.93 -2.46
#